data_AF-A0A0L8A8B3-F1
#
_entry.id   AF-A0A0L8A8B3-F1
#
_cell.length_a   1.000
_cell.length_b   1.000
_cell.length_c   1.000
_cell.angle_alpha   90.00
_cell.angle_beta   90.00
_cell.angle_gamma   90.00
#
_symmetry.space_group_name_H-M   'P 1'
#
loop_
_entity.id
_entity.type
_entity.pdbx_description
1 polymer ?
#
loop_
_entity_poly.entity_id
_entity_poly.type
_entity_poly.pdbx_seq_one_letter_code
_entity_poly.pdbx_strand_id
1 'polypeptide(L)'
;MPVRPLDAVAPLATSPLASRFAVTHLWLPVAIGLPLFTLLMGFGGDQWVADHLFRLEGGHWALQDAWVTRTLVHKAGKWLSTAAALVAILLCFHHWRKGRDRTLRWALLYVVIAMALGTGVISLLKSLVPMECPWDLLRYGGHQPFIGLFTARPAGMAAQACFPAGHASAGYAWLSLYFFALLWRPSWRWAGLWIGLATGLVFGISQQLRGAHFLSHDVATALICWLLSLGLYLIVKRVLARRQLDRPHRQEANA
;
A
#
# COMPACT_ATOMS: atom_id res chain seq x y z
N MET A 1 18.64 27.20 58.08
CA MET A 1 19.03 26.49 56.85
C MET A 1 17.76 26.22 56.05
N PRO A 2 17.59 26.75 54.82
CA PRO A 2 16.41 26.44 54.03
C PRO A 2 16.55 25.03 53.42
N VAL A 3 15.54 24.21 53.62
CA VAL A 3 15.41 22.85 53.07
C VAL A 3 15.21 22.97 51.56
N ARG A 4 16.06 22.29 50.79
CA ARG A 4 16.00 22.23 49.33
C ARG A 4 14.76 21.42 48.91
N PRO A 5 13.86 21.93 48.06
CA PRO A 5 12.72 21.14 47.61
C PRO A 5 13.20 19.98 46.75
N LEU A 6 12.63 18.81 47.00
CA LEU A 6 12.89 17.56 46.29
C LEU A 6 12.70 17.75 44.78
N ASP A 7 13.71 17.35 44.01
CA ASP A 7 13.69 17.37 42.56
C ASP A 7 12.44 16.65 42.03
N ALA A 8 11.65 17.36 41.23
CA ALA A 8 10.52 16.79 40.52
C ALA A 8 11.00 15.63 39.66
N VAL A 9 10.52 14.42 39.96
CA VAL A 9 10.75 13.22 39.13
C VAL A 9 10.33 13.54 37.72
N ALA A 10 11.31 13.63 36.81
CA ALA A 10 11.05 13.86 35.39
C ALA A 10 10.07 12.79 34.88
N PRO A 11 8.99 13.16 34.17
CA PRO A 11 8.05 12.18 33.66
C PRO A 11 8.79 11.19 32.75
N LEU A 12 8.63 9.89 33.03
CA LEU A 12 9.14 8.79 32.21
C LEU A 12 8.84 9.10 30.75
N ALA A 13 9.88 9.35 29.96
CA ALA A 13 9.77 9.62 28.54
C ALA A 13 9.05 8.46 27.87
N THR A 14 7.79 8.67 27.45
CA THR A 14 7.04 7.66 26.72
C THR A 14 7.82 7.30 25.46
N SER A 15 8.13 6.02 25.25
CA SER A 15 8.92 5.62 24.09
C SER A 15 8.19 6.05 22.80
N PRO A 16 8.90 6.60 21.80
CA PRO A 16 8.26 7.05 20.55
C PRO A 16 7.53 5.91 19.81
N LEU A 17 7.91 4.65 20.07
CA LEU A 17 7.28 3.43 19.58
C LEU A 17 5.93 3.10 20.26
N ALA A 18 5.71 3.59 21.48
CA ALA A 18 4.46 3.45 22.22
C ALA A 18 3.48 4.60 21.99
N SER A 19 3.81 5.57 21.13
CA SER A 19 2.91 6.68 20.82
C SER A 19 1.61 6.17 20.17
N ARG A 20 0.46 6.81 20.47
CA ARG A 20 -0.83 6.48 19.84
C ARG A 20 -0.75 6.45 18.31
N PHE A 21 0.07 7.30 17.72
CA PHE A 21 0.31 7.33 16.28
C PHE A 21 1.00 6.04 15.79
N ALA A 22 2.08 5.62 16.45
CA ALA A 22 2.77 4.37 16.12
C ALA A 22 1.86 3.15 16.28
N VAL A 23 1.08 3.09 17.36
CA VAL A 23 0.11 2.00 17.57
C VAL A 23 -0.89 1.93 16.43
N THR A 24 -1.52 3.05 16.08
CA THR A 24 -2.60 3.07 15.08
C THR A 24 -2.14 2.93 13.64
N HIS A 25 -0.93 3.38 13.30
CA HIS A 25 -0.46 3.44 11.91
C HIS A 25 0.60 2.39 11.57
N LEU A 26 1.36 1.90 12.54
CA LEU A 26 2.36 0.84 12.32
C LEU A 26 1.88 -0.48 12.90
N TRP A 27 1.71 -0.53 14.22
CA TRP A 27 1.51 -1.80 14.91
C TRP A 27 0.16 -2.44 14.61
N LEU A 28 -0.93 -1.66 14.61
CA LEU A 28 -2.27 -2.20 14.34
C LEU A 28 -2.38 -2.76 12.91
N PRO A 29 -1.97 -2.04 11.83
CA PRO A 29 -1.97 -2.61 10.49
C PRO A 29 -1.08 -3.84 10.34
N VAL A 30 0.09 -3.88 11.00
CA VAL A 30 0.97 -5.05 10.99
C VAL A 30 0.36 -6.23 11.75
N ALA A 31 -0.21 -5.98 12.92
CA ALA A 31 -0.84 -6.98 13.77
C ALA A 31 -2.13 -7.56 13.17
N ILE A 32 -2.76 -6.86 12.23
CA ILE A 32 -3.89 -7.40 11.45
C ILE A 32 -3.37 -8.06 10.17
N GLY A 33 -2.53 -7.35 9.40
CA GLY A 33 -2.12 -7.76 8.07
C GLY A 33 -1.24 -9.00 8.05
N LEU A 34 -0.28 -9.14 8.98
CA LEU A 34 0.58 -10.33 9.03
C LEU A 34 -0.19 -11.59 9.43
N PRO A 35 -1.01 -11.61 10.51
CA PRO A 35 -1.81 -12.79 10.82
C PRO A 35 -2.80 -13.13 9.71
N LEU A 36 -3.46 -12.13 9.11
CA LEU A 36 -4.37 -12.38 7.98
C LEU A 36 -3.64 -12.99 6.79
N PHE A 37 -2.48 -12.44 6.41
CA PHE A 37 -1.63 -13.01 5.37
C PHE A 37 -1.23 -14.46 5.68
N THR A 38 -0.79 -14.73 6.91
CA THR A 38 -0.38 -16.08 7.35
C THR A 38 -1.56 -17.06 7.34
N LEU A 39 -2.74 -16.66 7.81
CA LEU A 39 -3.93 -17.50 7.78
C LEU A 39 -4.35 -17.85 6.35
N LEU A 40 -4.32 -16.87 5.45
CA LEU A 40 -4.67 -17.07 4.05
C LEU A 40 -3.66 -17.97 3.34
N MET A 41 -2.36 -17.64 3.43
CA MET A 41 -1.33 -18.34 2.66
C MET A 41 -0.87 -19.65 3.30
N GLY A 42 -0.77 -19.69 4.63
CA GLY A 42 -0.20 -20.82 5.37
C GLY A 42 -1.22 -21.85 5.85
N PHE A 43 -2.47 -21.45 6.08
CA PHE A 43 -3.51 -22.32 6.63
C PHE A 43 -4.65 -22.61 5.64
N GLY A 44 -4.40 -22.41 4.34
CA GLY A 44 -5.32 -22.80 3.27
C GLY A 44 -6.47 -21.82 3.01
N GLY A 45 -6.47 -20.64 3.63
CA GLY A 45 -7.52 -19.64 3.42
C GLY A 45 -7.58 -19.11 1.98
N ASP A 46 -6.44 -19.01 1.30
CA ASP A 46 -6.36 -18.65 -0.12
C ASP A 46 -7.10 -19.66 -0.99
N GLN A 47 -6.86 -20.96 -0.77
CA GLN A 47 -7.54 -22.03 -1.49
C GLN A 47 -9.02 -22.07 -1.11
N TRP A 48 -9.36 -21.87 0.16
CA TRP A 48 -10.76 -21.80 0.59
C TRP A 48 -11.52 -20.71 -0.17
N VAL A 49 -10.99 -19.49 -0.25
CA VAL A 49 -11.64 -18.40 -1.00
C VAL A 49 -11.73 -18.74 -2.49
N ALA A 50 -10.61 -19.15 -3.10
CA ALA A 50 -10.56 -19.44 -4.53
C ALA A 50 -11.47 -20.61 -4.94
N ASP A 51 -11.56 -21.69 -4.16
CA ASP A 51 -12.50 -22.80 -4.39
C ASP A 51 -13.96 -22.34 -4.36
N HIS A 52 -14.30 -21.41 -3.46
CA HIS A 52 -15.67 -20.90 -3.38
C HIS A 52 -16.00 -20.07 -4.62
N LEU A 53 -15.11 -19.16 -5.01
CA LEU A 53 -15.29 -18.36 -6.23
C LEU A 53 -15.39 -19.25 -7.48
N PHE A 54 -14.46 -20.21 -7.62
CA PHE A 54 -14.43 -21.14 -8.74
C PHE A 54 -15.71 -21.97 -8.86
N ARG A 55 -16.26 -22.45 -7.73
CA ARG A 55 -17.55 -23.15 -7.72
C ARG A 55 -18.73 -22.25 -8.06
N LEU A 56 -18.73 -21.01 -7.54
CA LEU A 56 -19.77 -20.02 -7.87
C LEU A 56 -19.76 -19.64 -9.35
N GLU A 57 -18.59 -19.72 -10.00
CA GLU A 57 -18.42 -19.51 -11.44
C GLU A 57 -18.66 -20.78 -12.28
N GLY A 58 -19.13 -21.88 -11.68
CA GLY A 58 -19.54 -23.09 -12.39
C GLY A 58 -18.43 -24.11 -12.63
N GLY A 59 -17.32 -24.04 -11.88
CA GLY A 59 -16.19 -24.97 -12.03
C GLY A 59 -15.21 -24.57 -13.15
N HIS A 60 -15.22 -23.30 -13.54
CA HIS A 60 -14.23 -22.66 -14.39
C HIS A 60 -14.19 -21.15 -14.07
N TRP A 61 -13.13 -20.43 -14.46
CA TRP A 61 -13.04 -18.97 -14.26
C TRP A 61 -13.86 -18.21 -15.31
N ALA A 62 -15.19 -18.29 -15.23
CA ALA A 62 -16.11 -17.62 -16.14
C ALA A 62 -15.86 -16.10 -16.25
N LEU A 63 -15.37 -15.48 -15.18
CA LEU A 63 -15.09 -14.05 -15.12
C LEU A 63 -13.65 -13.69 -15.52
N GLN A 64 -12.81 -14.64 -15.93
CA GLN A 64 -11.44 -14.38 -16.39
C GLN A 64 -11.37 -13.38 -17.55
N ASP A 65 -12.27 -13.54 -18.53
CA ASP A 65 -12.34 -12.75 -19.77
C ASP A 65 -13.63 -11.94 -19.91
N ALA A 66 -14.48 -11.93 -18.89
CA ALA A 66 -15.69 -11.12 -18.88
C ALA A 66 -15.37 -9.63 -19.10
N TRP A 67 -16.21 -8.92 -19.86
CA TRP A 67 -15.96 -7.53 -20.23
C TRP A 67 -15.76 -6.62 -19.00
N VAL A 68 -16.55 -6.83 -17.95
CA VAL A 68 -16.51 -6.03 -16.71
C VAL A 68 -15.15 -6.18 -16.02
N THR A 69 -14.68 -7.40 -15.82
CA THR A 69 -13.42 -7.66 -15.09
C THR A 69 -12.20 -7.34 -15.97
N ARG A 70 -12.21 -7.72 -17.25
CA ARG A 70 -11.06 -7.55 -18.16
C ARG A 70 -10.94 -6.15 -18.76
N THR A 71 -12.05 -5.56 -19.20
CA THR A 71 -12.01 -4.28 -19.94
C THR A 71 -12.28 -3.11 -19.02
N LEU A 72 -13.39 -3.14 -18.28
CA LEU A 72 -13.77 -2.02 -17.42
C LEU A 72 -12.82 -1.91 -16.22
N VAL A 73 -12.72 -2.95 -15.40
CA VAL A 73 -11.89 -2.87 -14.19
C VAL A 73 -10.40 -2.97 -14.53
N HIS A 74 -10.00 -4.01 -15.25
CA HIS A 74 -8.59 -4.27 -15.46
C HIS A 74 -7.91 -3.28 -16.43
N LYS A 75 -8.50 -2.99 -17.60
CA LYS A 75 -7.89 -2.01 -18.53
C LYS A 75 -8.24 -0.58 -18.15
N ALA A 76 -9.52 -0.22 -18.12
CA ALA A 76 -9.92 1.17 -17.93
C ALA A 76 -9.60 1.67 -16.51
N GLY A 77 -9.78 0.85 -15.48
CA GLY A 77 -9.38 1.18 -14.11
C GLY A 77 -7.88 1.49 -13.99
N LYS A 78 -7.01 0.68 -14.61
CA LYS A 78 -5.56 0.95 -14.64
C LYS A 78 -5.22 2.27 -15.34
N TRP A 79 -5.86 2.55 -16.46
CA TRP A 79 -5.67 3.82 -17.18
C TRP A 79 -6.15 5.01 -16.36
N LEU A 80 -7.29 4.89 -15.68
CA LEU A 80 -7.79 5.94 -14.79
C LEU A 80 -6.82 6.21 -13.64
N SER A 81 -6.31 5.16 -12.99
CA SER A 81 -5.29 5.32 -11.93
C SER A 81 -4.01 5.98 -12.47
N THR A 82 -3.57 5.60 -13.67
CA THR A 82 -2.40 6.18 -14.32
C THR A 82 -2.62 7.66 -14.68
N ALA A 83 -3.79 8.01 -15.20
CA ALA A 83 -4.17 9.38 -15.49
C ALA A 83 -4.22 10.23 -14.21
N ALA A 84 -4.79 9.70 -13.12
CA ALA A 84 -4.79 10.37 -11.82
C ALA A 84 -3.36 10.58 -11.28
N ALA A 85 -2.47 9.62 -11.45
CA ALA A 85 -1.06 9.75 -11.08
C ALA A 85 -0.36 10.84 -11.91
N LEU A 86 -0.65 10.92 -13.22
CA LEU A 86 -0.15 11.98 -14.10
C LEU A 86 -0.66 13.36 -13.64
N VAL A 87 -1.93 13.48 -13.27
CA VAL A 87 -2.48 14.71 -12.70
C VAL A 87 -1.74 15.10 -11.41
N ALA A 88 -1.47 14.16 -10.51
CA ALA A 88 -0.69 14.42 -9.30
C ALA A 88 0.73 14.94 -9.61
N ILE A 89 1.39 14.37 -10.63
CA ILE A 89 2.71 14.83 -11.11
C ILE A 89 2.63 16.27 -11.65
N LEU A 90 1.63 16.56 -12.49
CA LEU A 90 1.43 17.88 -13.07
C LEU A 90 1.14 18.94 -11.99
N LEU A 91 0.29 18.61 -11.01
CA LEU A 91 0.02 19.47 -9.86
C LEU A 91 1.28 19.69 -9.01
N CYS A 92 2.06 18.64 -8.76
CA CYS A 92 3.34 18.74 -8.05
C CYS A 92 4.29 19.69 -8.78
N PHE A 93 4.47 19.51 -10.09
CA PHE A 93 5.31 20.38 -10.92
C PHE A 93 4.83 21.83 -10.92
N HIS A 94 3.52 22.04 -11.10
CA HIS A 94 2.91 23.38 -11.07
C HIS A 94 3.17 24.09 -9.74
N HIS A 95 2.91 23.43 -8.61
CA HIS A 95 3.14 24.02 -7.30
C HIS A 95 4.61 24.24 -7.01
N TRP A 96 5.51 23.39 -7.50
CA TRP A 96 6.95 23.61 -7.35
C TRP A 96 7.41 24.87 -8.08
N ARG A 97 6.88 25.12 -9.28
CA ARG A 97 7.20 26.32 -10.08
C ARG A 97 6.54 27.60 -9.57
N LYS A 98 5.25 27.57 -9.24
CA LYS A 98 4.43 28.78 -9.02
C LYS A 98 3.79 28.88 -7.63
N GLY A 99 3.64 27.78 -6.91
CA GLY A 99 2.88 27.74 -5.65
C GLY A 99 3.55 28.49 -4.50
N ARG A 100 2.79 29.10 -3.60
CA ARG A 100 3.36 29.71 -2.37
C ARG A 100 3.27 28.80 -1.15
N ASP A 101 2.35 27.82 -1.18
CA ASP A 101 2.16 26.85 -0.10
C ASP A 101 3.25 25.76 -0.15
N ARG A 102 4.19 25.87 0.78
CA ARG A 102 5.30 24.94 0.94
C ARG A 102 4.85 23.56 1.41
N THR A 103 3.86 23.49 2.29
CA THR A 103 3.37 22.21 2.82
C THR A 103 2.71 21.41 1.71
N LEU A 104 1.89 22.08 0.89
CA LEU A 104 1.26 21.45 -0.28
C LEU A 104 2.29 20.91 -1.28
N ARG A 105 3.35 21.67 -1.57
CA ARG A 105 4.44 21.22 -2.46
C ARG A 105 5.05 19.89 -2.01
N TRP A 106 5.40 19.79 -0.73
CA TRP A 106 5.97 18.56 -0.16
C TRP A 106 4.95 17.43 -0.06
N ALA A 107 3.68 17.74 0.21
CA ALA A 107 2.62 16.75 0.23
C ALA A 107 2.34 16.18 -1.18
N LEU A 108 2.35 17.00 -2.23
CA LEU A 108 2.21 16.53 -3.62
C LEU A 108 3.40 15.69 -4.05
N LEU A 109 4.63 16.13 -3.74
CA LEU A 109 5.84 15.35 -4.00
C LEU A 109 5.80 14.00 -3.27
N TYR A 110 5.30 14.00 -2.03
CA TYR A 110 5.08 12.79 -1.25
C TYR A 110 4.16 11.80 -1.98
N VAL A 111 3.02 12.24 -2.51
CA VAL A 111 2.09 11.34 -3.26
C VAL A 111 2.78 10.76 -4.49
N VAL A 112 3.48 11.57 -5.28
CA VAL A 112 4.18 11.12 -6.49
C VAL A 112 5.20 10.04 -6.14
N ILE A 113 6.03 10.27 -5.13
CA ILE A 113 7.06 9.31 -4.71
C ILE A 113 6.40 8.07 -4.08
N ALA A 114 5.37 8.23 -3.25
CA ALA A 114 4.68 7.10 -2.63
C ALA A 114 4.04 6.18 -3.68
N MET A 115 3.40 6.76 -4.71
CA MET A 115 2.85 6.00 -5.83
C MET A 115 3.93 5.22 -6.57
N ALA A 116 5.02 5.89 -6.95
CA ALA A 116 6.14 5.26 -7.65
C ALA A 116 6.80 4.15 -6.83
N LEU A 117 7.03 4.39 -5.53
CA LEU A 117 7.58 3.38 -4.61
C LEU A 117 6.63 2.20 -4.43
N GLY A 118 5.34 2.46 -4.20
CA GLY A 118 4.34 1.41 -4.00
C GLY A 118 4.24 0.47 -5.20
N THR A 119 3.95 1.01 -6.39
CA THR A 119 3.82 0.19 -7.60
C THR A 119 5.16 -0.40 -8.05
N GLY A 120 6.27 0.34 -7.87
CA GLY A 120 7.62 -0.09 -8.24
C GLY A 120 8.12 -1.25 -7.39
N VAL A 121 8.01 -1.16 -6.05
CA VAL A 121 8.40 -2.24 -5.13
C VAL A 121 7.54 -3.49 -5.37
N ILE A 122 6.23 -3.34 -5.58
CA ILE A 122 5.37 -4.49 -5.87
C ILE A 122 5.77 -5.14 -7.22
N SER A 123 6.04 -4.34 -8.25
CA SER A 123 6.49 -4.87 -9.55
C SER A 123 7.83 -5.59 -9.45
N LEU A 124 8.77 -5.04 -8.65
CA LEU A 124 10.06 -5.68 -8.39
C LEU A 124 9.88 -7.00 -7.64
N LEU A 125 9.15 -7.01 -6.53
CA LEU A 125 8.88 -8.22 -5.75
C LEU A 125 8.22 -9.30 -6.62
N LYS A 126 7.26 -8.91 -7.46
CA LYS A 126 6.59 -9.79 -8.41
C LYS A 126 7.54 -10.43 -9.42
N SER A 127 8.61 -9.73 -9.81
CA SER A 127 9.64 -10.27 -10.71
C SER A 127 10.66 -11.18 -10.00
N LEU A 128 10.83 -11.02 -8.68
CA LEU A 128 11.84 -11.73 -7.89
C LEU A 128 11.27 -12.95 -7.15
N VAL A 129 9.97 -12.95 -6.87
CA VAL A 129 9.31 -13.93 -6.01
C VAL A 129 8.34 -14.76 -6.85
N PRO A 130 8.74 -15.96 -7.30
CA PRO A 130 7.94 -16.73 -8.24
C PRO A 130 6.80 -17.46 -7.52
N MET A 131 5.57 -17.22 -7.95
CA MET A 131 4.37 -17.88 -7.43
C MET A 131 3.29 -17.95 -8.52
N GLU A 132 2.52 -19.01 -8.47
CA GLU A 132 1.54 -19.44 -9.46
C GLU A 132 0.23 -18.67 -9.31
N CYS A 133 -0.42 -18.41 -10.43
CA CYS A 133 -1.74 -17.80 -10.45
C CYS A 133 -2.81 -18.88 -10.30
N PRO A 134 -3.90 -18.65 -9.55
CA PRO A 134 -4.98 -19.63 -9.43
C PRO A 134 -5.47 -20.20 -10.77
N TRP A 135 -5.65 -19.37 -11.81
CA TRP A 135 -6.13 -19.79 -13.13
C TRP A 135 -5.22 -20.78 -13.87
N ASP A 136 -3.96 -20.92 -13.44
CA ASP A 136 -2.97 -21.76 -14.07
C ASP A 136 -2.79 -23.06 -13.28
N LEU A 137 -3.38 -23.17 -12.09
CA LEU A 137 -3.24 -24.33 -11.23
C LEU A 137 -4.11 -25.50 -11.71
N LEU A 138 -3.56 -26.71 -11.62
CA LEU A 138 -4.28 -27.98 -11.88
C LEU A 138 -5.61 -28.07 -11.11
N ARG A 139 -5.64 -27.55 -9.88
CA ARG A 139 -6.84 -27.51 -9.02
C ARG A 139 -8.02 -26.77 -9.67
N TYR A 140 -7.73 -25.78 -10.51
CA TYR A 140 -8.72 -24.90 -11.13
C TYR A 140 -8.75 -25.03 -12.65
N GLY A 141 -8.38 -26.20 -13.18
CA GLY A 141 -8.42 -26.52 -14.61
C GLY A 141 -7.21 -26.05 -15.43
N GLY A 142 -6.16 -25.54 -14.78
CA GLY A 142 -4.90 -25.17 -15.42
C GLY A 142 -3.92 -26.34 -15.56
N HIS A 143 -2.63 -26.03 -15.71
CA HIS A 143 -1.57 -27.00 -16.02
C HIS A 143 -0.38 -26.99 -15.05
N GLN A 144 -0.37 -26.08 -14.08
CA GLN A 144 0.73 -25.91 -13.12
C GLN A 144 0.39 -26.55 -11.76
N PRO A 145 1.34 -27.22 -11.10
CA PRO A 145 1.18 -27.58 -9.69
C PRO A 145 1.22 -26.32 -8.81
N PHE A 146 0.60 -26.41 -7.64
CA PHE A 146 0.71 -25.33 -6.65
C PHE A 146 2.07 -25.41 -5.93
N ILE A 147 2.89 -24.37 -6.08
CA ILE A 147 4.13 -24.19 -5.33
C ILE A 147 3.92 -23.03 -4.35
N GLY A 148 3.98 -23.33 -3.05
CA GLY A 148 3.82 -22.32 -2.01
C GLY A 148 4.96 -21.32 -1.99
N LEU A 149 4.71 -20.12 -1.45
CA LEU A 149 5.67 -19.02 -1.40
C LEU A 149 7.00 -19.38 -0.72
N PHE A 150 6.93 -20.24 0.30
CA PHE A 150 8.08 -20.71 1.09
C PHE A 150 8.53 -22.12 0.71
N THR A 151 7.98 -22.68 -0.38
CA THR A 151 8.32 -24.00 -0.88
C THR A 151 9.44 -23.89 -1.90
N ALA A 152 10.45 -24.77 -1.81
CA ALA A 152 11.50 -24.83 -2.81
C ALA A 152 10.92 -25.18 -4.18
N ARG A 153 11.18 -24.33 -5.17
CA ARG A 153 10.74 -24.56 -6.55
C ARG A 153 11.58 -25.66 -7.21
N PRO A 154 10.96 -26.65 -7.88
CA PRO A 154 11.70 -27.66 -8.63
C PRO A 154 12.60 -27.03 -9.71
N ALA A 155 13.80 -27.59 -9.88
CA ALA A 155 14.73 -27.15 -10.91
C ALA A 155 14.12 -27.34 -12.31
N GLY A 156 14.26 -26.33 -13.17
CA GLY A 156 13.76 -26.35 -14.55
C GLY A 156 12.27 -25.99 -14.72
N MET A 157 11.53 -25.79 -13.62
CA MET A 157 10.15 -25.30 -13.70
C MET A 157 10.12 -23.79 -14.00
N ALA A 158 9.37 -23.38 -15.02
CA ALA A 158 9.21 -21.98 -15.35
C ALA A 158 8.58 -21.20 -14.18
N ALA A 159 9.13 -20.03 -13.89
CA ALA A 159 8.61 -19.13 -12.87
C ALA A 159 7.35 -18.42 -13.38
N GLN A 160 6.31 -18.38 -12.56
CA GLN A 160 5.19 -17.46 -12.72
C GLN A 160 5.31 -16.30 -11.74
N ALA A 161 4.72 -15.17 -12.09
CA ALA A 161 4.87 -13.92 -11.37
C ALA A 161 3.51 -13.46 -10.86
N CYS A 162 2.91 -14.15 -9.88
CA CYS A 162 1.56 -13.85 -9.40
C CYS A 162 1.52 -13.21 -8.02
N PHE A 163 2.56 -13.38 -7.19
CA PHE A 163 2.70 -12.72 -5.90
C PHE A 163 3.77 -11.61 -5.95
N PRO A 164 3.56 -10.42 -5.36
CA PRO A 164 2.29 -9.89 -4.86
C PRO A 164 1.35 -9.43 -6.00
N ALA A 165 0.17 -8.92 -5.62
CA ALA A 165 -0.89 -8.49 -6.53
C ALA A 165 -0.53 -7.18 -7.27
N GLY A 166 0.24 -7.30 -8.36
CA GLY A 166 0.71 -6.17 -9.15
C GLY A 166 -0.39 -5.25 -9.68
N HIS A 167 -1.52 -5.81 -10.12
CA HIS A 167 -2.63 -4.99 -10.62
C HIS A 167 -3.30 -4.19 -9.49
N ALA A 168 -3.55 -4.83 -8.35
CA ALA A 168 -4.15 -4.18 -7.18
C ALA A 168 -3.26 -3.08 -6.59
N SER A 169 -1.94 -3.17 -6.76
CA SER A 169 -1.01 -2.12 -6.33
C SER A 169 -1.31 -0.74 -6.96
N ALA A 170 -1.85 -0.72 -8.19
CA ALA A 170 -2.27 0.52 -8.84
C ALA A 170 -3.46 1.20 -8.13
N GLY A 171 -4.20 0.48 -7.30
CA GLY A 171 -5.23 1.02 -6.40
C GLY A 171 -4.67 1.28 -5.01
N TYR A 172 -4.08 0.27 -4.37
CA TYR A 172 -3.57 0.39 -2.99
C TYR A 172 -2.46 1.43 -2.81
N ALA A 173 -1.70 1.79 -3.85
CA ALA A 173 -0.73 2.89 -3.76
C ALA A 173 -1.39 4.25 -3.43
N TRP A 174 -2.69 4.42 -3.72
CA TRP A 174 -3.47 5.60 -3.34
C TRP A 174 -3.81 5.67 -1.84
N LEU A 175 -3.49 4.64 -1.04
CA LEU A 175 -3.50 4.76 0.44
C LEU A 175 -2.58 5.90 0.92
N SER A 176 -1.60 6.29 0.11
CA SER A 176 -0.81 7.50 0.30
C SER A 176 -1.66 8.78 0.47
N LEU A 177 -2.88 8.85 -0.09
CA LEU A 177 -3.76 10.01 0.06
C LEU A 177 -4.19 10.26 1.52
N TYR A 178 -4.26 9.21 2.35
CA TYR A 178 -4.49 9.37 3.78
C TYR A 178 -3.37 10.21 4.42
N PHE A 179 -2.11 9.89 4.13
CA PHE A 179 -0.95 10.58 4.66
C PHE A 179 -0.71 11.95 4.01
N PHE A 180 -1.02 12.10 2.73
CA PHE A 180 -1.09 13.40 2.06
C PHE A 180 -2.02 14.36 2.82
N ALA A 181 -3.23 13.89 3.15
CA ALA A 181 -4.17 14.67 3.93
C ALA A 181 -3.62 14.98 5.32
N LEU A 182 -2.96 14.04 6.00
CA LEU A 182 -2.28 14.34 7.28
C LEU A 182 -1.20 15.42 7.17
N LEU A 183 -0.51 15.54 6.03
CA LEU A 183 0.50 16.57 5.81
C LEU A 183 -0.13 17.95 5.54
N TRP A 184 -1.21 18.02 4.76
CA TRP A 184 -1.72 19.28 4.23
C TRP A 184 -3.13 19.67 4.71
N ARG A 185 -4.09 18.72 4.74
CA ARG A 185 -5.50 18.95 5.13
C ARG A 185 -6.06 17.74 5.90
N PRO A 186 -5.82 17.63 7.22
CA PRO A 186 -6.14 16.43 8.00
C PRO A 186 -7.63 16.04 8.03
N SER A 187 -8.54 16.97 7.74
CA SER A 187 -9.98 16.68 7.60
C SER A 187 -10.30 15.71 6.46
N TRP A 188 -9.43 15.60 5.45
CA TRP A 188 -9.63 14.75 4.28
C TRP A 188 -9.03 13.35 4.43
N ARG A 189 -8.41 13.03 5.58
CA ARG A 189 -7.67 11.77 5.76
C ARG A 189 -8.53 10.54 5.48
N TRP A 190 -9.76 10.51 6.00
CA TRP A 190 -10.65 9.36 5.83
C TRP A 190 -11.14 9.22 4.39
N ALA A 191 -11.37 10.33 3.68
CA ALA A 191 -11.68 10.30 2.25
C ALA A 191 -10.50 9.72 1.45
N GLY A 192 -9.27 10.17 1.74
CA GLY A 192 -8.05 9.62 1.12
C GLY A 192 -7.86 8.13 1.41
N LEU A 193 -8.12 7.68 2.64
CA LEU A 193 -8.07 6.27 3.00
C LEU A 193 -9.08 5.45 2.19
N TRP A 194 -10.33 5.91 2.13
CA TRP A 194 -11.38 5.19 1.41
C TRP A 194 -11.14 5.14 -0.08
N ILE A 195 -10.57 6.18 -0.70
CA ILE A 195 -10.17 6.13 -2.12
C ILE A 195 -9.14 5.02 -2.35
N GLY A 196 -8.08 4.96 -1.52
CA GLY A 196 -7.05 3.93 -1.64
C GLY A 196 -7.58 2.51 -1.39
N LEU A 197 -8.39 2.33 -0.34
CA LEU A 197 -9.00 1.03 -0.01
C LEU A 197 -9.99 0.59 -1.10
N ALA A 198 -10.91 1.44 -1.51
CA ALA A 198 -11.94 1.08 -2.48
C ALA A 198 -11.33 0.74 -3.85
N THR A 199 -10.39 1.55 -4.34
CA THR A 199 -9.73 1.27 -5.63
C THR A 199 -8.89 -0.01 -5.57
N GLY A 200 -8.13 -0.22 -4.48
CA GLY A 200 -7.38 -1.45 -4.26
C GLY A 200 -8.26 -2.69 -4.18
N LEU A 201 -9.37 -2.62 -3.44
CA LEU A 201 -10.34 -3.72 -3.32
C LEU A 201 -11.04 -4.02 -4.64
N VAL A 202 -11.47 -2.99 -5.39
CA VAL A 202 -12.09 -3.19 -6.72
C VAL A 202 -11.12 -3.92 -7.66
N PHE A 203 -9.86 -3.51 -7.70
CA PHE A 203 -8.84 -4.20 -8.51
C PHE A 203 -8.55 -5.60 -7.98
N GLY A 204 -8.39 -5.77 -6.68
CA GLY A 204 -8.10 -7.06 -6.04
C GLY A 204 -9.19 -8.09 -6.24
N ILE A 205 -10.42 -7.75 -5.87
CA ILE A 205 -11.60 -8.61 -6.03
C ILE A 205 -11.77 -8.97 -7.52
N SER A 206 -11.62 -8.00 -8.42
CA SER A 206 -11.68 -8.30 -9.86
C SER A 206 -10.58 -9.27 -10.32
N GLN A 207 -9.40 -9.26 -9.71
CA GLN A 207 -8.35 -10.22 -10.05
C GLN A 207 -8.59 -11.60 -9.41
N GLN A 208 -9.21 -11.65 -8.24
CA GLN A 208 -9.61 -12.92 -7.59
C GLN A 208 -10.73 -13.62 -8.38
N LEU A 209 -11.75 -12.88 -8.82
CA LEU A 209 -12.80 -13.39 -9.72
C LEU A 209 -12.25 -13.85 -11.08
N ARG A 210 -11.12 -13.29 -11.51
CA ARG A 210 -10.46 -13.77 -12.73
C ARG A 210 -9.62 -15.03 -12.50
N GLY A 211 -9.41 -15.46 -11.25
CA GLY A 211 -8.41 -16.47 -10.91
C GLY A 211 -6.97 -15.98 -11.04
N ALA A 212 -6.71 -14.68 -11.15
CA ALA A 212 -5.37 -14.15 -11.39
C ALA A 212 -4.53 -14.02 -10.10
N HIS A 213 -5.18 -13.84 -8.93
CA HIS A 213 -4.51 -13.64 -7.65
C HIS A 213 -5.26 -14.35 -6.52
N PHE A 214 -4.51 -14.83 -5.54
CA PHE A 214 -5.06 -15.21 -4.24
C PHE A 214 -5.26 -13.98 -3.35
N LEU A 215 -6.15 -14.07 -2.36
CA LEU A 215 -6.47 -12.96 -1.46
C LEU A 215 -5.26 -12.52 -0.62
N SER A 216 -4.38 -13.44 -0.21
CA SER A 216 -3.13 -13.10 0.47
C SER A 216 -2.22 -12.17 -0.34
N HIS A 217 -2.26 -12.26 -1.67
CA HIS A 217 -1.47 -11.39 -2.55
C HIS A 217 -1.94 -9.93 -2.44
N ASP A 218 -3.25 -9.72 -2.34
CA ASP A 218 -3.86 -8.41 -2.11
C ASP A 218 -3.56 -7.87 -0.72
N VAL A 219 -3.68 -8.70 0.33
CA VAL A 219 -3.36 -8.31 1.71
C VAL A 219 -1.90 -7.88 1.83
N ALA A 220 -0.96 -8.66 1.28
CA ALA A 220 0.45 -8.30 1.25
C ALA A 220 0.69 -6.98 0.49
N THR A 221 0.03 -6.80 -0.66
CA THR A 221 0.15 -5.59 -1.48
C THR A 221 -0.35 -4.35 -0.73
N ALA A 222 -1.51 -4.44 -0.09
CA ALA A 222 -2.09 -3.36 0.70
C ALA A 222 -1.19 -2.99 1.88
N LEU A 223 -0.68 -3.98 2.63
CA LEU A 223 0.22 -3.76 3.76
C LEU A 223 1.54 -3.11 3.33
N ILE A 224 2.16 -3.60 2.25
CA ILE A 224 3.39 -3.01 1.70
C ILE A 224 3.15 -1.55 1.26
N CYS A 225 2.08 -1.29 0.50
CA CYS A 225 1.76 0.08 0.06
C CYS A 225 1.51 1.02 1.25
N TRP A 226 0.81 0.55 2.29
CA TRP A 226 0.58 1.29 3.52
C TRP A 226 1.89 1.62 4.26
N LEU A 227 2.76 0.62 4.46
CA LEU A 227 4.02 0.78 5.19
C LEU A 227 5.02 1.67 4.46
N LEU A 228 5.13 1.54 3.13
CA LEU A 228 5.94 2.44 2.30
C LEU A 228 5.43 3.88 2.40
N SER A 229 4.10 4.05 2.30
CA SER A 229 3.45 5.36 2.45
C SER A 229 3.70 5.97 3.83
N LEU A 230 3.57 5.17 4.90
CA LEU A 230 3.85 5.59 6.28
C LEU A 230 5.31 6.00 6.45
N GLY A 231 6.25 5.16 6.00
CA GLY A 231 7.69 5.41 6.11
C GLY A 231 8.07 6.73 5.44
N LEU A 232 7.61 6.93 4.20
CA LEU A 232 7.85 8.17 3.46
C LEU A 232 7.18 9.37 4.14
N TYR A 233 5.99 9.20 4.72
CA TYR A 233 5.29 10.27 5.44
C TYR A 233 6.10 10.74 6.65
N LEU A 234 6.65 9.79 7.42
CA LEU A 234 7.50 10.12 8.57
C LEU A 234 8.76 10.89 8.15
N ILE A 235 9.37 10.53 7.01
CA ILE A 235 10.51 11.25 6.44
C ILE A 235 10.12 12.68 6.08
N VAL A 236 9.05 12.86 5.29
CA VAL A 236 8.60 14.18 4.83
C VAL A 236 8.15 15.06 6.00
N LYS A 237 7.42 14.51 6.96
CA LYS A 237 7.02 15.22 8.19
C LYS A 237 8.22 15.74 8.96
N ARG A 238 9.28 14.93 9.12
CA ARG A 238 10.53 15.36 9.78
C ARG A 238 11.23 16.47 9.01
N VAL A 239 11.29 16.38 7.68
CA VAL A 239 11.87 17.43 6.82
C VAL A 239 11.12 18.75 6.97
N LEU A 240 9.78 18.71 6.96
CA LEU A 240 8.95 19.90 7.13
C LEU A 240 9.12 20.52 8.53
N ALA A 241 9.14 19.71 9.59
CA ALA A 241 9.31 20.18 10.97
C ALA A 241 10.67 20.87 11.19
N ARG A 242 11.78 20.27 10.73
CA ARG A 242 13.12 20.88 10.83
C ARG A 242 13.16 22.26 10.17
N ARG A 243 12.61 22.35 8.96
CA ARG A 243 12.57 23.59 8.19
C ARG A 243 11.64 24.67 8.75
N GLN A 244 10.72 24.33 9.67
CA GLN A 244 9.92 25.30 10.42
C GLN A 244 10.69 25.85 11.61
N LEU A 245 11.49 25.02 12.29
CA LEU A 245 12.36 25.44 13.40
C LEU A 245 13.49 26.38 12.91
N ASP A 246 14.01 26.18 11.70
CA ASP A 246 15.07 27.03 11.13
C ASP A 246 14.60 28.44 10.69
N ARG A 247 13.28 28.70 10.65
CA ARG A 247 12.72 29.99 10.20
C ARG A 247 12.99 31.17 11.15
N PRO A 248 12.71 31.10 12.46
CA PRO A 248 12.98 32.20 13.39
C PRO A 248 14.46 32.62 13.41
N HIS A 249 15.39 31.67 13.46
CA HIS A 249 16.83 31.98 13.46
C HIS A 249 17.33 32.69 12.19
N ARG A 250 16.71 32.47 11.03
CA ARG A 250 17.04 33.21 9.79
C ARG A 250 16.41 34.60 9.74
N GLN A 251 15.34 34.86 10.49
CA GLN A 251 14.77 36.20 10.56
C GLN A 251 15.57 37.08 11.52
N GLU A 252 16.10 36.51 12.60
CA GLU A 252 17.01 37.20 13.54
C GLU A 252 18.41 37.44 12.96
N ALA A 253 18.95 36.53 12.13
CA ALA A 253 20.26 36.71 11.50
C ALA A 253 20.27 37.66 10.29
N ASN A 254 19.09 38.06 9.79
CA ASN A 254 18.93 38.99 8.66
C ASN A 254 18.24 40.31 9.06
N ALA A 255 17.97 40.50 10.36
CA ALA A 255 17.50 41.75 10.95
C ALA A 255 18.69 42.49 11.59
#